data_AF-A0A9P0PT63-F1
#
_entry.id   AF-A0A9P0PT63-F1
#
_cell.length_a   1.000
_cell.length_b   1.000
_cell.length_c   1.000
_cell.angle_alpha   90.00
_cell.angle_beta   90.00
_cell.angle_gamma   90.00
#
_symmetry.space_group_name_H-M   'P 1'
#
loop_
_entity.id
_entity.type
_entity.pdbx_description
1 polymer ?
#
loop_
_entity_poly.entity_id
_entity_poly.type
_entity_poly.pdbx_seq_one_letter_code
_entity_poly.pdbx_strand_id
1 'polypeptide(L)'
;MLIEENLTMEQKMINIINHNYQNYVNAFEVFLFKDHHNSMAILEECEKTSTKAIERYEEYKLAAKKYASMKSALYFSEEKWRDCKMYQEFLFNMSPVRFRLAHPAQSKNVDTIAEDIMDDDIFAKYKIALDDAELTLSDIKEIANECQSACPADIYFKEPSELVEVFRYMELQNLNNLLYCEELSAPLETVKNTMIQAEKMFDKDIASLSEIIGRLESGIMWEEERAKYLEDYAKKLINQELRHLIIDDSILNLYVFVEDCFETRVAPNDANLTMLEMISGISKKYGDELLIMEKVPKEIISALGESCVQENMATMRLAEKAAKQVAELHRLTASLIKTFAPPYKKPPCKEPRNRSAVKRPPALKKVPSRKLTPEEEEYLEHFTDFCKYTDNPKDFGVDTSVMQKLARYQLKEKEDASEERIVFGASSKSGKEGKK
;
A
#
# COMPACT_ATOMS: atom_id res chain seq x y z
N MET A 1 142.65 26.79 58.85
CA MET A 1 142.58 25.32 58.70
C MET A 1 141.15 24.80 58.60
N LEU A 2 140.26 25.04 59.57
CA LEU A 2 138.87 24.50 59.53
C LEU A 2 138.02 25.02 58.35
N ILE A 3 138.27 26.26 57.92
CA ILE A 3 137.59 26.88 56.76
C ILE A 3 138.01 26.18 55.45
N GLU A 4 139.26 25.76 55.34
CA GLU A 4 139.81 25.10 54.16
C GLU A 4 139.24 23.69 53.99
N GLU A 5 139.09 22.94 55.08
CA GLU A 5 138.51 21.61 55.05
C GLU A 5 137.01 21.63 54.71
N ASN A 6 136.26 22.58 55.28
CA ASN A 6 134.86 22.84 54.88
C ASN A 6 134.76 23.25 53.40
N LEU A 7 135.67 24.11 52.92
CA LEU A 7 135.72 24.48 51.50
C LEU A 7 135.94 23.24 50.61
N THR A 8 136.78 22.29 51.02
CA THR A 8 137.00 21.04 50.26
C THR A 8 135.79 20.09 50.29
N MET A 9 135.05 20.02 51.39
CA MET A 9 133.83 19.21 51.47
C MET A 9 132.68 19.83 50.67
N GLU A 10 132.49 21.15 50.76
CA GLU A 10 131.58 21.92 49.91
C GLU A 10 131.93 21.73 48.43
N GLN A 11 133.22 21.79 48.07
CA GLN A 11 133.67 21.54 46.70
C GLN A 11 133.35 20.11 46.23
N LYS A 12 133.50 19.10 47.09
CA LYS A 12 133.12 17.71 46.79
C LYS A 12 131.61 17.58 46.61
N MET A 13 130.82 18.23 47.46
CA MET A 13 129.36 18.24 47.36
C MET A 13 128.89 18.93 46.08
N ILE A 14 129.48 20.09 45.75
CA ILE A 14 129.27 20.81 44.48
C ILE A 14 129.64 19.92 43.29
N ASN A 15 130.74 19.16 43.37
CA ASN A 15 131.14 18.25 42.29
C ASN A 15 130.14 17.09 42.12
N ILE A 16 129.62 16.52 43.21
CA ILE A 16 128.59 15.46 43.17
C ILE A 16 127.28 16.03 42.59
N ILE A 17 126.88 17.21 43.04
CA ILE A 17 125.71 17.92 42.55
C ILE A 17 125.86 18.22 41.06
N ASN A 18 127.01 18.75 40.62
CA ASN A 18 127.32 18.97 39.21
C ASN A 18 127.26 17.68 38.40
N HIS A 19 127.80 16.57 38.92
CA HIS A 19 127.72 15.28 38.24
C HIS A 19 126.28 14.78 38.09
N ASN A 20 125.46 14.90 39.14
CA ASN A 20 124.04 14.55 39.07
C ASN A 20 123.26 15.46 38.12
N TYR A 21 123.53 16.77 38.13
CA TYR A 21 122.95 17.70 37.16
C TYR A 21 123.32 17.31 35.73
N GLN A 22 124.58 16.97 35.46
CA GLN A 22 125.01 16.47 34.15
C GLN A 22 124.26 15.19 33.76
N ASN A 23 124.06 14.26 34.70
CA ASN A 23 123.29 13.03 34.44
C ASN A 23 121.81 13.32 34.15
N TYR A 24 121.17 14.25 34.85
CA TYR A 24 119.79 14.67 34.58
C TYR A 24 119.66 15.40 33.24
N VAL A 25 120.62 16.28 32.90
CA VAL A 25 120.68 16.96 31.60
C VAL A 25 120.79 15.92 30.49
N ASN A 26 121.72 14.96 30.61
CA ASN A 26 121.88 13.89 29.63
C ASN A 26 120.61 13.02 29.50
N ALA A 27 119.98 12.65 30.62
CA ALA A 27 118.74 11.87 30.59
C ALA A 27 117.58 12.64 29.95
N PHE A 28 117.49 13.95 30.20
CA PHE A 28 116.48 14.82 29.61
C PHE A 28 116.72 15.05 28.11
N GLU A 29 117.98 15.22 27.68
CA GLU A 29 118.35 15.30 26.27
C GLU A 29 117.99 14.01 25.52
N VAL A 30 118.24 12.84 26.11
CA VAL A 30 117.83 11.54 25.54
C VAL A 30 116.30 11.42 25.46
N PHE A 31 115.58 11.90 26.47
CA PHE A 31 114.11 11.93 26.45
C PHE A 31 113.59 12.85 25.34
N LEU A 32 114.11 14.08 25.24
CA LEU A 32 113.74 15.04 24.19
C LEU A 32 114.05 14.48 22.80
N PHE A 33 115.18 13.81 22.63
CA PHE A 33 115.51 13.16 21.36
C PHE A 33 114.51 12.05 21.01
N LYS A 34 114.17 11.19 21.96
CA LYS A 34 113.21 10.10 21.75
C LYS A 34 111.79 10.61 21.48
N ASP A 35 111.35 11.62 22.22
CA ASP A 35 110.04 12.24 22.05
C ASP A 35 109.94 12.97 20.71
N HIS A 36 110.96 13.76 20.35
CA HIS A 36 111.06 14.41 19.04
C HIS A 36 111.03 13.38 17.91
N HIS A 37 111.81 12.30 18.02
CA HIS A 37 111.82 11.23 17.02
C HIS A 37 110.45 10.54 16.89
N ASN A 38 109.79 10.23 18.01
CA ASN A 38 108.45 9.62 17.99
C ASN A 38 107.40 10.57 17.41
N SER A 39 107.43 11.85 17.77
CA SER A 39 106.55 12.89 17.22
C SER A 39 106.75 13.06 15.71
N MET A 40 108.01 13.06 15.24
CA MET A 40 108.33 13.08 13.81
C MET A 40 107.82 11.83 13.09
N ALA A 41 107.96 10.64 13.68
CA ALA A 41 107.43 9.40 13.11
C ALA A 41 105.90 9.42 12.96
N ILE A 42 105.19 9.92 13.98
CA ILE A 42 103.73 10.09 13.94
C ILE A 42 103.32 11.12 12.88
N LEU A 43 104.05 12.24 12.77
CA LEU A 43 103.79 13.24 11.74
C LEU A 43 103.98 12.65 10.33
N GLU A 44 105.04 11.89 10.12
CA GLU A 44 105.28 11.21 8.84
C GLU A 44 104.15 10.22 8.50
N GLU A 45 103.65 9.46 9.48
CA GLU A 45 102.51 8.56 9.30
C GLU A 45 101.20 9.32 9.01
N CYS A 46 100.96 10.43 9.72
CA CYS A 46 99.84 11.34 9.47
C CYS A 46 99.89 11.95 8.06
N GLU A 47 101.06 12.36 7.59
CA GLU A 47 101.24 12.86 6.22
C GLU A 47 100.99 11.76 5.18
N LYS A 48 101.52 10.55 5.40
CA LYS A 48 101.27 9.39 4.53
C LYS A 48 99.80 8.96 4.47
N THR A 49 99.08 9.06 5.58
CA THR A 49 97.64 8.74 5.62
C THR A 49 96.80 9.87 5.02
N SER A 50 97.18 11.13 5.26
CA SER A 50 96.54 12.31 4.66
C SER A 50 96.66 12.31 3.13
N THR A 51 97.84 12.06 2.59
CA THR A 51 98.07 11.96 1.13
C THR A 51 97.20 10.87 0.50
N LYS A 52 97.18 9.66 1.08
CA LYS A 52 96.28 8.58 0.61
C LYS A 52 94.80 8.95 0.70
N ALA A 53 94.38 9.67 1.74
CA ALA A 53 93.00 10.12 1.88
C ALA A 53 92.61 11.14 0.79
N ILE A 54 93.52 12.05 0.45
CA ILE A 54 93.36 13.00 -0.65
C ILE A 54 93.23 12.25 -1.99
N GLU A 55 94.13 11.31 -2.28
CA GLU A 55 94.08 10.49 -3.50
C GLU A 55 92.72 9.77 -3.65
N ARG A 56 92.24 9.10 -2.59
CA ARG A 56 90.93 8.43 -2.60
C ARG A 56 89.77 9.40 -2.76
N TYR A 57 89.87 10.60 -2.18
CA TYR A 57 88.86 11.64 -2.34
C TYR A 57 88.79 12.16 -3.79
N GLU A 58 89.92 12.30 -4.47
CA GLU A 58 89.97 12.66 -5.89
C GLU A 58 89.36 11.58 -6.78
N GLU A 59 89.68 10.31 -6.54
CA GLU A 59 89.05 9.17 -7.23
C GLU A 59 87.51 9.19 -7.05
N TYR A 60 87.05 9.39 -5.80
CA TYR A 60 85.63 9.51 -5.49
C TYR A 60 85.00 10.69 -6.24
N LYS A 61 85.64 11.87 -6.25
CA LYS A 61 85.14 13.07 -6.94
C LYS A 61 85.01 12.83 -8.45
N LEU A 62 85.98 12.16 -9.07
CA LEU A 62 85.92 11.79 -10.47
C LEU A 62 84.80 10.79 -10.75
N ALA A 63 84.63 9.78 -9.90
CA ALA A 63 83.53 8.81 -10.00
C ALA A 63 82.16 9.48 -9.83
N ALA A 64 82.00 10.36 -8.84
CA ALA A 64 80.78 11.13 -8.59
C ALA A 64 80.42 12.05 -9.78
N LYS A 65 81.41 12.69 -10.40
CA LYS A 65 81.20 13.48 -11.62
C LYS A 65 80.70 12.62 -12.79
N LYS A 66 81.31 11.45 -13.00
CA LYS A 66 80.87 10.50 -14.05
C LYS A 66 79.44 10.02 -13.77
N TYR A 67 79.14 9.66 -12.52
CA TYR A 67 77.81 9.24 -12.09
C TYR A 67 76.77 10.33 -12.35
N ALA A 68 77.04 11.58 -11.97
CA ALA A 68 76.13 12.70 -12.21
C ALA A 68 75.86 12.93 -13.71
N SER A 69 76.91 12.85 -14.54
CA SER A 69 76.81 12.94 -16.00
C SER A 69 75.95 11.80 -16.58
N MET A 70 76.17 10.56 -16.13
CA MET A 70 75.37 9.41 -16.56
C MET A 70 73.91 9.50 -16.10
N LYS A 71 73.67 9.95 -14.85
CA LYS A 71 72.34 10.16 -14.28
C LYS A 71 71.54 11.19 -15.10
N SER A 72 72.16 12.32 -15.44
CA SER A 72 71.52 13.34 -16.27
C SER A 72 71.23 12.85 -17.69
N ALA A 73 72.17 12.14 -18.31
CA ALA A 73 71.96 11.56 -19.64
C ALA A 73 70.84 10.52 -19.65
N LEU A 74 70.75 9.69 -18.59
CA LEU A 74 69.68 8.71 -18.42
C LEU A 74 68.31 9.39 -18.35
N TYR A 75 68.14 10.39 -17.48
CA TYR A 75 66.87 11.10 -17.38
C TYR A 75 66.48 11.80 -18.68
N PHE A 76 67.41 12.44 -19.36
CA PHE A 76 67.12 13.05 -20.65
C PHE A 76 66.67 12.02 -21.70
N SER A 77 67.33 10.86 -21.77
CA SER A 77 66.94 9.80 -22.70
C SER A 77 65.58 9.17 -22.36
N GLU A 78 65.26 9.11 -21.08
CA GLU A 78 64.01 8.56 -20.56
C GLU A 78 62.83 9.50 -20.81
N GLU A 79 63.00 10.79 -20.56
CA GLU A 79 62.04 11.84 -20.92
C GLU A 79 61.73 11.78 -22.42
N LYS A 80 62.77 11.69 -23.27
CA LYS A 80 62.61 11.58 -24.72
C LYS A 80 61.88 10.30 -25.13
N TRP A 81 62.09 9.19 -24.43
CA TRP A 81 61.38 7.95 -24.69
C TRP A 81 59.89 8.07 -24.35
N ARG A 82 59.54 8.69 -23.20
CA ARG A 82 58.16 8.96 -22.81
C ARG A 82 57.46 9.86 -23.83
N ASP A 83 58.11 10.95 -24.24
CA ASP A 83 57.62 11.85 -25.29
C ASP A 83 57.30 11.06 -26.57
N CYS A 84 58.24 10.22 -27.02
CA CYS A 84 58.06 9.42 -28.24
C CYS A 84 56.93 8.41 -28.12
N LYS A 85 56.73 7.79 -26.94
CA LYS A 85 55.62 6.89 -26.68
C LYS A 85 54.28 7.60 -26.68
N MET A 86 54.20 8.76 -26.03
CA MET A 86 53.01 9.61 -26.04
C MET A 86 52.64 10.01 -27.47
N TYR A 87 53.61 10.45 -28.27
CA TYR A 87 53.36 10.79 -29.68
C TYR A 87 52.98 9.57 -30.51
N GLN A 88 53.57 8.40 -30.26
CA GLN A 88 53.21 7.16 -30.95
C GLN A 88 51.74 6.79 -30.70
N GLU A 89 51.29 6.81 -29.44
CA GLU A 89 49.90 6.51 -29.08
C GLU A 89 48.94 7.55 -29.64
N PHE A 90 49.29 8.84 -29.54
CA PHE A 90 48.51 9.92 -30.12
C PHE A 90 48.32 9.74 -31.64
N LEU A 91 49.41 9.51 -32.39
CA LEU A 91 49.35 9.30 -33.84
C LEU A 91 48.60 8.02 -34.21
N PHE A 92 48.69 6.97 -33.40
CA PHE A 92 47.92 5.76 -33.62
C PHE A 92 46.41 6.01 -33.44
N ASN A 93 46.01 6.72 -32.39
CA ASN A 93 44.60 7.05 -32.11
C ASN A 93 44.00 7.97 -33.19
N MET A 94 44.79 8.89 -33.71
CA MET A 94 44.40 9.77 -34.82
C MET A 94 44.36 9.06 -36.17
N SER A 95 45.04 7.92 -36.33
CA SER A 95 45.06 7.18 -37.59
C SER A 95 43.69 6.60 -37.93
N PRO A 96 43.33 6.43 -39.22
CA PRO A 96 42.03 5.88 -39.59
C PRO A 96 41.77 4.50 -38.98
N VAL A 97 40.51 4.21 -38.66
CA VAL A 97 40.07 2.94 -38.06
C VAL A 97 40.61 1.72 -38.82
N ARG A 98 40.68 1.79 -40.15
CA ARG A 98 41.20 0.70 -41.00
C ARG A 98 42.67 0.39 -40.75
N PHE A 99 43.49 1.40 -40.46
CA PHE A 99 44.91 1.24 -40.14
C PHE A 99 45.10 0.63 -38.75
N ARG A 100 44.31 1.07 -37.77
CA ARG A 100 44.33 0.50 -36.41
C ARG A 100 43.93 -0.97 -36.38
N LEU A 101 42.89 -1.35 -37.13
CA LEU A 101 42.44 -2.74 -37.25
C LEU A 101 43.47 -3.66 -37.93
N ALA A 102 44.28 -3.14 -38.84
CA ALA A 102 45.34 -3.91 -39.50
C ALA A 102 46.56 -4.12 -38.59
N HIS A 103 46.74 -3.30 -37.55
CA HIS A 103 47.88 -3.33 -36.63
C HIS A 103 47.47 -3.50 -35.15
N PRO A 104 46.81 -4.62 -34.78
CA PRO A 104 46.36 -4.85 -33.41
C PRO A 104 47.51 -5.00 -32.41
N ALA A 105 48.71 -5.36 -32.86
CA ALA A 105 49.88 -5.50 -31.99
C ALA A 105 50.41 -4.16 -31.43
N GLN A 106 50.16 -3.05 -32.13
CA GLN A 106 50.40 -1.68 -31.64
C GLN A 106 49.24 -1.18 -30.76
N SER A 107 48.13 -1.91 -30.76
CA SER A 107 46.85 -1.63 -30.10
C SER A 107 46.69 -2.38 -28.77
N LYS A 108 47.78 -2.89 -28.17
CA LYS A 108 47.72 -3.69 -26.92
C LYS A 108 47.11 -2.97 -25.71
N ASN A 109 46.90 -1.65 -25.80
CA ASN A 109 46.25 -0.83 -24.76
C ASN A 109 44.83 -0.35 -25.13
N VAL A 110 44.25 -0.78 -26.26
CA VAL A 110 43.00 -0.19 -26.80
C VAL A 110 41.74 -0.97 -26.45
N ASP A 111 41.83 -2.27 -26.16
CA ASP A 111 40.65 -3.08 -25.82
C ASP A 111 40.02 -2.66 -24.47
N THR A 112 40.71 -1.86 -23.65
CA THR A 112 40.18 -1.24 -22.43
C THR A 112 39.45 0.10 -22.68
N ILE A 113 39.43 0.64 -23.90
CA ILE A 113 38.81 1.96 -24.17
C ILE A 113 37.28 1.88 -24.17
N ALA A 114 36.68 0.70 -24.37
CA ALA A 114 35.23 0.54 -24.29
C ALA A 114 34.69 0.56 -22.84
N GLU A 115 35.54 0.28 -21.83
CA GLU A 115 35.18 0.34 -20.41
C GLU A 115 35.74 1.58 -19.69
N ASP A 116 36.84 2.19 -20.19
CA ASP A 116 37.55 3.29 -19.52
C ASP A 116 37.18 4.71 -20.02
N ILE A 117 35.98 4.92 -20.56
CA ILE A 117 35.47 6.29 -20.85
C ILE A 117 35.28 7.11 -19.54
N MET A 118 35.52 6.52 -18.37
CA MET A 118 35.43 7.17 -17.06
C MET A 118 36.76 7.65 -16.44
N ASP A 119 37.93 7.44 -17.07
CA ASP A 119 39.21 7.97 -16.56
C ASP A 119 39.68 9.20 -17.37
N ASP A 120 39.73 10.34 -16.69
CA ASP A 120 39.85 11.70 -17.24
C ASP A 120 41.18 12.06 -17.95
N ASP A 121 42.17 11.17 -18.05
CA ASP A 121 43.43 11.54 -18.72
C ASP A 121 44.17 10.29 -19.27
N ILE A 122 43.83 9.88 -20.50
CA ILE A 122 44.49 8.80 -21.28
C ILE A 122 46.03 8.97 -21.30
N PHE A 123 46.52 10.21 -21.13
CA PHE A 123 47.93 10.54 -21.14
C PHE A 123 48.57 10.68 -19.75
N ALA A 124 47.80 10.49 -18.65
CA ALA A 124 48.33 10.61 -17.28
C ALA A 124 49.52 9.69 -17.01
N LYS A 125 49.56 8.51 -17.64
CA LYS A 125 50.66 7.54 -17.51
C LYS A 125 52.00 8.06 -18.07
N TYR A 126 51.95 8.95 -19.05
CA TYR A 126 53.12 9.50 -19.73
C TYR A 126 53.45 10.92 -19.28
N LYS A 127 52.53 11.57 -18.57
CA LYS A 127 52.72 12.88 -17.96
C LYS A 127 53.78 12.76 -16.86
N ILE A 128 54.82 13.59 -16.96
CA ILE A 128 55.81 13.74 -15.91
C ILE A 128 55.06 14.32 -14.70
N ALA A 129 54.76 13.50 -13.71
CA ALA A 129 54.34 14.01 -12.42
C ALA A 129 55.49 14.90 -11.92
N LEU A 130 55.18 16.16 -11.61
CA LEU A 130 56.13 17.10 -11.00
C LEU A 130 56.65 16.65 -9.62
N ASP A 131 56.14 15.53 -9.10
CA ASP A 131 56.63 14.91 -7.89
C ASP A 131 57.88 14.08 -8.20
N ASP A 132 58.94 14.34 -7.43
CA ASP A 132 60.27 13.70 -7.39
C ASP A 132 60.21 12.17 -7.17
N ALA A 133 59.50 11.42 -8.01
CA ALA A 133 59.61 9.98 -8.05
C ALA A 133 60.94 9.64 -8.72
N GLU A 134 61.99 9.49 -7.91
CA GLU A 134 63.24 8.90 -8.36
C GLU A 134 62.92 7.58 -9.07
N LEU A 135 63.17 7.55 -10.38
CA LEU A 135 62.92 6.42 -11.26
C LEU A 135 63.49 5.13 -10.63
N THR A 136 62.62 4.15 -10.37
CA THR A 136 63.05 2.91 -9.72
C THR A 136 63.85 2.07 -10.73
N LEU A 137 64.86 1.33 -10.27
CA LEU A 137 65.65 0.43 -11.11
C LEU A 137 64.81 -0.59 -11.91
N SER A 138 63.59 -0.88 -11.46
CA SER A 138 62.60 -1.70 -12.15
C SER A 138 62.05 -1.00 -13.39
N ASP A 139 61.68 0.27 -13.29
CA ASP A 139 61.12 1.08 -14.38
C ASP A 139 62.12 1.21 -15.53
N ILE A 140 63.41 1.42 -15.20
CA ILE A 140 64.49 1.49 -16.20
C ILE A 140 64.67 0.16 -16.93
N LYS A 141 64.52 -0.97 -16.23
CA LYS A 141 64.62 -2.31 -16.83
C LYS A 141 63.44 -2.61 -17.74
N GLU A 142 62.25 -2.16 -17.37
CA GLU A 142 61.05 -2.27 -18.19
C GLU A 142 61.20 -1.45 -19.47
N ILE A 143 61.61 -0.19 -19.37
CA ILE A 143 61.90 0.67 -20.53
C ILE A 143 62.95 0.01 -21.44
N ALA A 144 64.03 -0.54 -20.88
CA ALA A 144 65.06 -1.20 -21.66
C ALA A 144 64.55 -2.45 -22.41
N ASN A 145 63.71 -3.26 -21.75
CA ASN A 145 63.10 -4.44 -22.36
C ASN A 145 62.09 -4.06 -23.47
N GLU A 146 61.33 -2.98 -23.28
CA GLU A 146 60.45 -2.43 -24.30
C GLU A 146 61.22 -1.85 -25.49
N CYS A 147 62.35 -1.17 -25.25
CA CYS A 147 63.22 -0.67 -26.32
C CYS A 147 63.82 -1.82 -27.14
N GLN A 148 64.13 -2.94 -26.50
CA GLN A 148 64.73 -4.10 -27.17
C GLN A 148 63.72 -4.97 -27.92
N SER A 149 62.45 -4.95 -27.51
CA SER A 149 61.34 -5.66 -28.17
C SER A 149 60.55 -4.78 -29.16
N ALA A 150 60.91 -3.50 -29.29
CA ALA A 150 60.23 -2.57 -30.19
C ALA A 150 60.46 -2.96 -31.67
N CYS A 151 59.38 -3.44 -32.31
CA CYS A 151 59.30 -3.56 -33.76
C CYS A 151 59.32 -2.15 -34.39
N PRO A 152 59.82 -1.96 -35.64
CA PRO A 152 59.75 -0.67 -36.32
C PRO A 152 58.32 -0.13 -36.29
N ALA A 153 58.14 1.05 -35.71
CA ALA A 153 56.84 1.69 -35.62
C ALA A 153 56.39 2.08 -37.04
N ASP A 154 55.48 1.30 -37.63
CA ASP A 154 54.79 1.74 -38.84
C ASP A 154 53.76 2.80 -38.43
N ILE A 155 54.01 4.03 -38.84
CA ILE A 155 53.19 5.20 -38.55
C ILE A 155 52.39 5.54 -39.80
N TYR A 156 51.09 5.77 -39.67
CA TYR A 156 50.23 6.13 -40.79
C TYR A 156 50.61 7.49 -41.40
N PHE A 157 50.79 8.50 -40.55
CA PHE A 157 51.13 9.86 -40.96
C PHE A 157 52.62 9.98 -41.30
N LYS A 158 52.93 10.40 -42.53
CA LYS A 158 54.32 10.62 -42.97
C LYS A 158 54.68 12.10 -43.00
N GLU A 159 53.70 12.97 -43.21
CA GLU A 159 53.88 14.43 -43.25
C GLU A 159 53.04 15.13 -42.17
N PRO A 160 53.56 16.16 -41.49
CA PRO A 160 52.78 16.91 -40.49
C PRO A 160 51.52 17.58 -41.04
N SER A 161 51.49 17.91 -42.33
CA SER A 161 50.33 18.54 -42.99
C SER A 161 49.09 17.64 -43.02
N GLU A 162 49.27 16.31 -43.07
CA GLU A 162 48.19 15.33 -43.03
C GLU A 162 47.43 15.38 -41.70
N LEU A 163 48.15 15.58 -40.59
CA LEU A 163 47.56 15.67 -39.26
C LEU A 163 46.76 16.97 -39.09
N VAL A 164 47.24 18.07 -39.66
CA VAL A 164 46.52 19.36 -39.65
C VAL A 164 45.18 19.26 -40.37
N GLU A 165 45.12 18.53 -41.48
CA GLU A 165 43.85 18.33 -42.19
C GLU A 165 42.87 17.47 -41.38
N VAL A 166 43.36 16.44 -40.66
CA VAL A 166 42.51 15.67 -39.73
C VAL A 166 41.99 16.57 -38.61
N PHE A 167 42.81 17.44 -38.02
CA PHE A 167 42.36 18.39 -37.01
C PHE A 167 41.30 19.34 -37.54
N ARG A 168 41.52 19.91 -38.72
CA ARG A 168 40.52 20.77 -39.37
C ARG A 168 39.22 20.04 -39.64
N TYR A 169 39.28 18.77 -40.05
CA TYR A 169 38.10 17.94 -40.22
C TYR A 169 37.37 17.71 -38.88
N MET A 170 38.10 17.40 -37.81
CA MET A 170 37.51 17.26 -36.47
C MET A 170 36.90 18.55 -35.95
N GLU A 171 37.55 19.69 -36.16
CA GLU A 171 37.00 21.02 -35.84
C GLU A 171 35.70 21.28 -36.59
N LEU A 172 35.66 20.95 -37.88
CA LEU A 172 34.46 21.08 -38.70
C LEU A 172 33.34 20.15 -38.21
N GLN A 173 33.64 18.90 -37.87
CA GLN A 173 32.67 17.96 -37.31
C GLN A 173 32.16 18.44 -35.94
N ASN A 174 33.04 18.90 -35.07
CA ASN A 174 32.67 19.43 -33.76
C ASN A 174 31.79 20.68 -33.88
N LEU A 175 32.10 21.58 -34.82
CA LEU A 175 31.26 22.74 -35.12
C LEU A 175 29.89 22.31 -35.66
N ASN A 176 29.85 21.33 -36.56
CA ASN A 176 28.59 20.81 -37.10
C ASN A 176 27.73 20.15 -36.00
N ASN A 177 28.35 19.39 -35.10
CA ASN A 177 27.69 18.80 -33.94
C ASN A 177 27.14 19.88 -33.00
N LEU A 178 27.90 20.95 -32.76
CA LEU A 178 27.44 22.08 -31.96
C LEU A 178 26.23 22.77 -32.60
N LEU A 179 26.26 22.96 -33.92
CA LEU A 179 25.13 23.53 -34.66
C LEU A 179 23.89 22.64 -34.55
N TYR A 180 24.01 21.33 -34.69
CA TYR A 180 22.88 20.42 -34.51
C TYR A 180 22.31 20.44 -33.09
N CYS A 181 23.16 20.57 -32.06
CA CYS A 181 22.70 20.73 -30.68
C CYS A 181 21.87 22.01 -30.51
N GLU A 182 22.32 23.11 -31.13
CA GLU A 182 21.59 24.39 -31.10
C GLU A 182 20.26 24.30 -31.87
N GLU A 183 20.27 23.74 -33.07
CA GLU A 183 19.07 23.54 -33.90
C GLU A 183 18.04 22.64 -33.21
N LEU A 184 18.49 21.60 -32.51
CA LEU A 184 17.61 20.64 -31.81
C LEU A 184 17.06 21.19 -30.50
N SER A 185 17.66 22.24 -29.93
CA SER A 185 17.24 22.84 -28.66
C SER A 185 15.78 23.32 -28.69
N ALA A 186 15.38 24.06 -29.74
CA ALA A 186 14.03 24.61 -29.85
C ALA A 186 12.93 23.54 -30.08
N PRO A 187 13.10 22.54 -30.98
CA PRO A 187 12.18 21.40 -31.08
C PRO A 187 12.06 20.62 -29.78
N LEU A 188 13.17 20.39 -29.06
CA LEU A 188 13.16 19.66 -27.80
C LEU A 188 12.36 20.39 -26.72
N GLU A 189 12.53 21.71 -26.61
CA GLU A 189 11.73 22.53 -25.70
C GLU A 189 10.24 22.54 -26.08
N THR A 190 9.93 22.55 -27.37
CA THR A 190 8.56 22.43 -27.87
C THR A 190 7.94 21.09 -27.48
N VAL A 191 8.63 19.97 -27.72
CA VAL A 191 8.19 18.63 -27.33
C VAL A 191 7.96 18.54 -25.82
N LYS A 192 8.91 19.05 -25.02
CA LYS A 192 8.78 19.11 -23.56
C LYS A 192 7.53 19.88 -23.13
N ASN A 193 7.28 21.04 -23.71
CA ASN A 193 6.10 21.84 -23.40
C ASN A 193 4.81 21.14 -23.80
N THR A 194 4.76 20.49 -24.96
CA THR A 194 3.58 19.70 -25.37
C THR A 194 3.34 18.50 -24.46
N MET A 195 4.39 17.86 -23.94
CA MET A 195 4.28 16.76 -22.98
C MET A 195 3.67 17.24 -21.66
N ILE A 196 4.16 18.36 -21.13
CA ILE A 196 3.61 18.98 -19.90
C ILE A 196 2.14 19.38 -20.11
N GLN A 197 1.77 19.88 -21.30
CA GLN A 197 0.38 20.20 -21.61
C GLN A 197 -0.50 18.95 -21.69
N ALA A 198 -0.02 17.89 -22.33
CA ALA A 198 -0.73 16.62 -22.43
C ALA A 198 -0.98 15.99 -21.05
N GLU A 199 0.03 15.99 -20.18
CA GLU A 199 -0.09 15.53 -18.79
C GLU A 199 -1.20 16.28 -18.05
N LYS A 200 -1.21 17.62 -18.14
CA LYS A 200 -2.28 18.44 -17.54
C LYS A 200 -3.67 18.18 -18.14
N MET A 201 -3.76 17.79 -19.41
CA MET A 201 -5.05 17.42 -20.02
C MET A 201 -5.52 16.07 -19.46
N PHE A 202 -4.64 15.09 -19.37
CA PHE A 202 -4.98 13.79 -18.77
C PHE A 202 -5.36 13.91 -17.30
N ASP A 203 -4.68 14.72 -16.51
CA ASP A 203 -5.05 14.95 -15.10
C ASP A 203 -6.46 15.53 -14.97
N LYS A 204 -6.84 16.45 -15.86
CA LYS A 204 -8.21 17.01 -15.90
C LYS A 204 -9.24 15.95 -16.28
N ASP A 205 -8.92 15.13 -17.28
CA ASP A 205 -9.82 14.06 -17.72
C ASP A 205 -10.02 13.02 -16.61
N ILE A 206 -8.95 12.62 -15.91
CA ILE A 206 -9.00 11.71 -14.76
C ILE A 206 -9.86 12.30 -13.64
N ALA A 207 -9.70 13.59 -13.34
CA ALA A 207 -10.53 14.27 -12.34
C ALA A 207 -12.01 14.27 -12.76
N SER A 208 -12.31 14.56 -14.03
CA SER A 208 -13.68 14.55 -14.55
C SER A 208 -14.32 13.15 -14.50
N LEU A 209 -13.54 12.11 -14.83
CA LEU A 209 -14.00 10.72 -14.76
C LEU A 209 -14.27 10.31 -13.32
N SER A 210 -13.41 10.73 -12.38
CA SER A 210 -13.61 10.48 -10.95
C SER A 210 -14.90 11.14 -10.43
N GLU A 211 -15.19 12.36 -10.87
CA GLU A 211 -16.46 13.05 -10.54
C GLU A 211 -17.68 12.31 -11.12
N ILE A 212 -17.60 11.88 -12.39
CA ILE A 212 -18.67 11.11 -13.03
C ILE A 212 -18.91 9.79 -12.29
N ILE A 213 -17.84 9.09 -11.90
CA ILE A 213 -17.92 7.85 -11.12
C ILE A 213 -18.62 8.12 -9.79
N GLY A 214 -18.18 9.13 -9.02
CA GLY A 214 -18.82 9.47 -7.74
C GLY A 214 -20.31 9.82 -7.87
N ARG A 215 -20.69 10.51 -8.95
CA ARG A 215 -22.09 10.80 -9.27
C ARG A 215 -22.88 9.52 -9.59
N LEU A 216 -22.31 8.61 -10.38
CA LEU A 216 -22.95 7.34 -10.71
C LEU A 216 -23.10 6.44 -9.49
N GLU A 217 -22.08 6.33 -8.66
CA GLU A 217 -22.12 5.58 -7.39
C GLU A 217 -23.23 6.11 -6.47
N SER A 218 -23.30 7.43 -6.31
CA SER A 218 -24.36 8.07 -5.54
C SER A 218 -25.76 7.82 -6.13
N GLY A 219 -25.87 7.82 -7.47
CA GLY A 219 -27.10 7.51 -8.19
C GLY A 219 -27.54 6.05 -8.01
N ILE A 220 -26.60 5.11 -8.07
CA ILE A 220 -26.85 3.67 -7.83
C ILE A 220 -27.34 3.47 -6.40
N MET A 221 -26.65 4.04 -5.41
CA MET A 221 -27.06 3.93 -4.01
C MET A 221 -28.48 4.45 -3.79
N TRP A 222 -28.84 5.59 -4.38
CA TRP A 222 -30.19 6.14 -4.28
C TRP A 222 -31.25 5.23 -4.91
N GLU A 223 -30.97 4.66 -6.10
CA GLU A 223 -31.90 3.73 -6.75
C GLU A 223 -32.04 2.41 -5.99
N GLU A 224 -30.97 1.88 -5.40
CA GLU A 224 -31.04 0.67 -4.58
C GLU A 224 -31.89 0.89 -3.32
N GLU A 225 -31.70 2.02 -2.63
CA GLU A 225 -32.53 2.39 -1.47
C GLU A 225 -34.00 2.56 -1.86
N ARG A 226 -34.25 3.22 -2.99
CA ARG A 226 -35.59 3.41 -3.54
C ARG A 226 -36.25 2.09 -3.92
N ALA A 227 -35.52 1.20 -4.58
CA ALA A 227 -36.01 -0.13 -4.95
C ALA A 227 -36.41 -0.92 -3.71
N LYS A 228 -35.56 -0.93 -2.68
CA LYS A 228 -35.85 -1.58 -1.40
C LYS A 228 -37.08 -0.99 -0.71
N TYR A 229 -37.21 0.34 -0.71
CA TYR A 229 -38.39 1.02 -0.16
C TYR A 229 -39.69 0.60 -0.87
N LEU A 230 -39.66 0.56 -2.20
CA LEU A 230 -40.82 0.16 -3.01
C LEU A 230 -41.17 -1.32 -2.81
N GLU A 231 -40.17 -2.19 -2.68
CA GLU A 231 -40.36 -3.60 -2.37
C GLU A 231 -41.05 -3.77 -1.00
N ASP A 232 -40.56 -3.08 0.02
CA ASP A 232 -41.15 -3.11 1.36
C ASP A 232 -42.57 -2.55 1.36
N TYR A 233 -42.82 -1.51 0.56
CA TYR A 233 -44.16 -0.94 0.39
C TYR A 233 -45.11 -1.94 -0.30
N ALA A 234 -44.67 -2.58 -1.38
CA ALA A 234 -45.45 -3.61 -2.08
C ALA A 234 -45.77 -4.78 -1.16
N LYS A 235 -44.80 -5.25 -0.36
CA LYS A 235 -45.01 -6.30 0.64
C LYS A 235 -46.04 -5.89 1.70
N LYS A 236 -46.03 -4.64 2.15
CA LYS A 236 -47.05 -4.12 3.09
C LYS A 236 -48.43 -4.14 2.44
N LEU A 237 -48.55 -3.64 1.22
CA LEU A 237 -49.81 -3.58 0.49
C LEU A 237 -50.42 -4.97 0.26
N ILE A 238 -49.60 -5.94 -0.18
CA ILE A 238 -50.02 -7.32 -0.38
C ILE A 238 -50.47 -7.96 0.94
N ASN A 239 -49.71 -7.77 2.02
CA ASN A 239 -50.00 -8.44 3.30
C ASN A 239 -51.15 -7.81 4.09
N GLN A 240 -51.46 -6.53 3.88
CA GLN A 240 -52.48 -5.81 4.64
C GLN A 240 -53.76 -5.65 3.81
N GLU A 241 -53.74 -4.74 2.85
CA GLU A 241 -54.96 -4.28 2.16
C GLU A 241 -55.49 -5.33 1.18
N LEU A 242 -54.61 -5.89 0.34
CA LEU A 242 -55.03 -6.85 -0.68
C LEU A 242 -55.35 -8.23 -0.07
N ARG A 243 -54.67 -8.60 1.02
CA ARG A 243 -54.90 -9.88 1.69
C ARG A 243 -56.32 -9.99 2.23
N HIS A 244 -56.83 -8.95 2.88
CA HIS A 244 -58.21 -8.94 3.35
C HIS A 244 -59.19 -8.94 2.16
N LEU A 245 -58.84 -8.29 1.06
CA LEU A 245 -59.73 -8.23 -0.10
C LEU A 245 -59.83 -9.55 -0.90
N ILE A 246 -58.86 -10.45 -0.76
CA ILE A 246 -58.80 -11.71 -1.53
C ILE A 246 -59.04 -12.93 -0.63
N ILE A 247 -58.61 -12.90 0.62
CA ILE A 247 -58.59 -14.05 1.55
C ILE A 247 -59.60 -13.88 2.70
N ASP A 248 -60.47 -12.88 2.67
CA ASP A 248 -61.53 -12.81 3.67
C ASP A 248 -62.46 -14.03 3.57
N ASP A 249 -62.89 -14.54 4.72
CA ASP A 249 -63.69 -15.77 4.82
C ASP A 249 -64.99 -15.64 4.01
N SER A 250 -65.55 -14.43 3.94
CA SER A 250 -66.74 -14.14 3.14
C SER A 250 -66.53 -14.38 1.63
N ILE A 251 -65.37 -14.00 1.09
CA ILE A 251 -65.03 -14.10 -0.33
C ILE A 251 -64.65 -15.53 -0.69
N LEU A 252 -63.93 -16.22 0.19
CA LEU A 252 -63.59 -17.62 0.01
C LEU A 252 -64.84 -18.49 0.04
N ASN A 253 -65.76 -18.25 0.98
CA ASN A 253 -67.04 -18.93 1.02
C ASN A 253 -67.88 -18.66 -0.24
N LEU A 254 -67.91 -17.41 -0.72
CA LEU A 254 -68.57 -17.08 -1.98
C LEU A 254 -67.96 -17.84 -3.16
N TYR A 255 -66.62 -17.95 -3.23
CA TYR A 255 -65.94 -18.71 -4.26
C TYR A 255 -66.40 -20.18 -4.28
N VAL A 256 -66.42 -20.83 -3.10
CA VAL A 256 -66.87 -22.22 -2.95
C VAL A 256 -68.33 -22.39 -3.41
N PHE A 257 -69.22 -21.47 -3.04
CA PHE A 257 -70.63 -21.55 -3.47
C PHE A 257 -70.81 -21.34 -4.97
N VAL A 258 -70.05 -20.42 -5.57
CA VAL A 258 -70.09 -20.16 -7.01
C VAL A 258 -69.55 -21.38 -7.77
N GLU A 259 -68.46 -21.97 -7.29
CA GLU A 259 -67.87 -23.18 -7.87
C GLU A 259 -68.85 -24.36 -7.81
N ASP A 260 -69.42 -24.66 -6.63
CA ASP A 260 -70.40 -25.74 -6.46
C ASP A 260 -71.65 -25.56 -7.35
N CYS A 261 -72.16 -24.33 -7.43
CA CYS A 261 -73.30 -24.01 -8.30
C CYS A 261 -72.97 -24.19 -9.79
N PHE A 262 -71.78 -23.75 -10.21
CA PHE A 262 -71.31 -23.89 -11.58
C PHE A 262 -71.12 -25.36 -11.97
N GLU A 263 -70.47 -26.15 -11.13
CA GLU A 263 -70.24 -27.58 -11.38
C GLU A 263 -71.55 -28.38 -11.42
N THR A 264 -72.49 -28.07 -10.53
CA THR A 264 -73.77 -28.78 -10.46
C THR A 264 -74.69 -28.48 -11.65
N ARG A 265 -74.70 -27.23 -12.16
CA ARG A 265 -75.73 -26.75 -13.11
C ARG A 265 -75.22 -26.41 -14.50
N VAL A 266 -73.94 -26.09 -14.65
CA VAL A 266 -73.37 -25.60 -15.91
C VAL A 266 -72.47 -26.65 -16.56
N ALA A 267 -71.34 -26.97 -15.91
CA ALA A 267 -70.31 -27.88 -16.39
C ALA A 267 -69.25 -28.12 -15.29
N PRO A 268 -68.53 -29.26 -15.29
CA PRO A 268 -67.38 -29.45 -14.40
C PRO A 268 -66.31 -28.38 -14.65
N ASN A 269 -65.66 -27.89 -13.58
CA ASN A 269 -64.68 -26.81 -13.64
C ASN A 269 -63.29 -27.30 -14.12
N ASP A 270 -63.22 -27.88 -15.32
CA ASP A 270 -61.98 -28.45 -15.87
C ASP A 270 -60.94 -27.39 -16.32
N ALA A 271 -61.32 -26.11 -16.35
CA ALA A 271 -60.54 -25.03 -16.97
C ALA A 271 -60.01 -23.97 -15.98
N ASN A 272 -60.12 -24.18 -14.66
CA ASN A 272 -59.76 -23.18 -13.62
C ASN A 272 -60.35 -21.79 -13.92
N LEU A 273 -61.66 -21.75 -14.19
CA LEU A 273 -62.34 -20.49 -14.53
C LEU A 273 -62.31 -19.52 -13.34
N THR A 274 -62.14 -18.24 -13.64
CA THR A 274 -62.19 -17.19 -12.62
C THR A 274 -63.61 -17.11 -12.03
N MET A 275 -63.74 -16.71 -10.77
CA MET A 275 -65.06 -16.53 -10.12
C MET A 275 -66.06 -15.74 -10.99
N LEU A 276 -65.60 -14.65 -11.62
CA LEU A 276 -66.44 -13.82 -12.48
C LEU A 276 -66.91 -14.56 -13.74
N GLU A 277 -66.05 -15.38 -14.32
CA GLU A 277 -66.37 -16.20 -15.49
C GLU A 277 -67.38 -17.29 -15.13
N MET A 278 -67.21 -17.93 -13.97
CA MET A 278 -68.18 -18.88 -13.41
C MET A 278 -69.55 -18.21 -13.18
N ILE A 279 -69.59 -17.04 -12.53
CA ILE A 279 -70.84 -16.29 -12.31
C ILE A 279 -71.50 -15.91 -13.65
N SER A 280 -70.71 -15.46 -14.63
CA SER A 280 -71.23 -15.12 -15.96
C SER A 280 -71.82 -16.35 -16.66
N GLY A 281 -71.16 -17.51 -16.54
CA GLY A 281 -71.66 -18.79 -17.04
C GLY A 281 -72.97 -19.21 -16.37
N ILE A 282 -73.06 -19.12 -15.04
CA ILE A 282 -74.29 -19.37 -14.28
C ILE A 282 -75.40 -18.43 -14.75
N SER A 283 -75.12 -17.12 -14.86
CA SER A 283 -76.10 -16.11 -15.29
C SER A 283 -76.64 -16.40 -16.69
N LYS A 284 -75.77 -16.80 -17.62
CA LYS A 284 -76.17 -17.19 -18.97
C LYS A 284 -77.08 -18.42 -18.96
N LYS A 285 -76.70 -19.47 -18.23
CA LYS A 285 -77.53 -20.68 -18.09
C LYS A 285 -78.88 -20.39 -17.44
N TYR A 286 -78.88 -19.58 -16.39
CA TYR A 286 -80.10 -19.15 -15.72
C TYR A 286 -81.02 -18.38 -16.68
N GLY A 287 -80.47 -17.49 -17.52
CA GLY A 287 -81.22 -16.80 -18.57
C GLY A 287 -81.81 -17.75 -19.62
N ASP A 288 -81.02 -18.72 -20.07
CA ASP A 288 -81.47 -19.74 -21.03
C ASP A 288 -82.62 -20.58 -20.44
N GLU A 289 -82.51 -20.99 -19.17
CA GLU A 289 -83.55 -21.73 -18.44
C GLU A 289 -84.83 -20.92 -18.24
N LEU A 290 -84.73 -19.63 -17.89
CA LEU A 290 -85.88 -18.74 -17.79
C LEU A 290 -86.62 -18.62 -19.13
N LEU A 291 -85.89 -18.47 -20.23
CA LEU A 291 -86.48 -18.42 -21.58
C LEU A 291 -87.18 -19.73 -21.98
N ILE A 292 -86.70 -20.87 -21.47
CA ILE A 292 -87.38 -22.17 -21.62
C ILE A 292 -88.65 -22.20 -20.76
N MET A 293 -88.59 -21.72 -19.51
CA MET A 293 -89.77 -21.68 -18.63
C MET A 293 -90.88 -20.78 -19.15
N GLU A 294 -90.58 -19.67 -19.83
CA GLU A 294 -91.59 -18.80 -20.44
C GLU A 294 -92.42 -19.49 -21.53
N LYS A 295 -91.91 -20.57 -22.12
CA LYS A 295 -92.62 -21.36 -23.15
C LYS A 295 -93.59 -22.37 -22.56
N VAL A 296 -93.58 -22.58 -21.24
CA VAL A 296 -94.38 -23.60 -20.56
C VAL A 296 -95.66 -22.99 -19.95
N PRO A 297 -96.84 -23.62 -20.09
CA PRO A 297 -98.09 -23.13 -19.49
C PRO A 297 -98.02 -23.01 -17.96
N LYS A 298 -98.63 -21.95 -17.42
CA LYS A 298 -98.58 -21.58 -15.99
C LYS A 298 -99.18 -22.63 -15.05
N GLU A 299 -100.16 -23.42 -15.51
CA GLU A 299 -100.76 -24.47 -14.67
C GLU A 299 -99.76 -25.59 -14.34
N ILE A 300 -98.91 -25.97 -15.30
CA ILE A 300 -97.89 -27.01 -15.12
C ILE A 300 -96.77 -26.52 -14.20
N ILE A 301 -96.42 -25.23 -14.29
CA ILE A 301 -95.42 -24.58 -13.43
C ILE A 301 -95.88 -24.55 -11.97
N SER A 302 -97.17 -24.30 -11.70
CA SER A 302 -97.71 -24.28 -10.34
C SER A 302 -97.65 -25.65 -9.67
N ALA A 303 -98.04 -26.72 -10.39
CA ALA A 303 -97.98 -28.08 -9.86
C ALA A 303 -96.54 -28.58 -9.65
N LEU A 304 -95.63 -28.27 -10.58
CA LEU A 304 -94.21 -28.57 -10.43
C LEU A 304 -93.56 -27.76 -9.30
N GLY A 305 -93.99 -26.51 -9.09
CA GLY A 305 -93.53 -25.66 -8.00
C GLY A 305 -93.78 -26.27 -6.62
N GLU A 306 -94.98 -26.81 -6.38
CA GLU A 306 -95.32 -27.50 -5.13
C GLU A 306 -94.43 -28.73 -4.90
N SER A 307 -94.24 -29.56 -5.93
CA SER A 307 -93.37 -30.75 -5.84
C SER A 307 -91.90 -30.38 -5.61
N CYS A 308 -91.40 -29.33 -6.27
CA CYS A 308 -90.02 -28.84 -6.11
C CYS A 308 -89.77 -28.30 -4.71
N VAL A 309 -90.72 -27.54 -4.15
CA VAL A 309 -90.63 -27.06 -2.75
C VAL A 309 -90.58 -28.24 -1.78
N GLN A 310 -91.37 -29.29 -2.01
CA GLN A 310 -91.36 -30.48 -1.17
C GLN A 310 -90.05 -31.25 -1.24
N GLU A 311 -89.47 -31.40 -2.44
CA GLU A 311 -88.17 -32.02 -2.65
C GLU A 311 -87.03 -31.23 -2.00
N ASN A 312 -87.01 -29.90 -2.20
CA ASN A 312 -86.03 -29.00 -1.56
C ASN A 312 -86.12 -29.06 -0.03
N MET A 313 -87.34 -29.18 0.52
CA MET A 313 -87.52 -29.35 1.96
C MET A 313 -87.02 -30.71 2.45
N ALA A 314 -87.10 -31.77 1.64
CA ALA A 314 -86.55 -33.08 1.94
C ALA A 314 -85.00 -33.08 1.91
N THR A 315 -84.40 -32.45 0.89
CA THR A 315 -82.94 -32.31 0.78
C THR A 315 -82.36 -31.45 1.91
N MET A 316 -83.03 -30.36 2.28
CA MET A 316 -82.64 -29.52 3.42
C MET A 316 -82.63 -30.31 4.74
N ARG A 317 -83.65 -31.15 4.99
CA ARG A 317 -83.69 -32.02 6.18
C ARG A 317 -82.58 -33.07 6.18
N LEU A 318 -82.21 -33.59 5.00
CA LEU A 318 -81.10 -34.52 4.86
C LEU A 318 -79.76 -33.83 5.16
N ALA A 319 -79.53 -32.64 4.59
CA ALA A 319 -78.34 -31.84 4.83
C ALA A 319 -78.19 -31.48 6.33
N GLU A 320 -79.27 -31.11 7.02
CA GLU A 320 -79.24 -30.84 8.46
C GLU A 320 -78.86 -32.09 9.28
N LYS A 321 -79.39 -33.26 8.92
CA LYS A 321 -79.01 -34.54 9.55
C LYS A 321 -77.53 -34.86 9.31
N ALA A 322 -77.04 -34.66 8.08
CA ALA A 322 -75.64 -34.88 7.73
C ALA A 322 -74.70 -33.92 8.50
N ALA A 323 -75.04 -32.63 8.58
CA ALA A 323 -74.27 -31.64 9.34
C ALA A 323 -74.18 -32.01 10.83
N LYS A 324 -75.28 -32.50 11.42
CA LYS A 324 -75.29 -33.01 12.80
C LYS A 324 -74.37 -34.23 12.97
N GLN A 325 -74.40 -35.18 12.03
CA GLN A 325 -73.51 -36.35 12.04
C GLN A 325 -72.04 -35.98 11.90
N VAL A 326 -71.71 -35.05 10.99
CA VAL A 326 -70.33 -34.55 10.81
C VAL A 326 -69.83 -33.83 12.06
N ALA A 327 -70.65 -32.99 12.69
CA ALA A 327 -70.29 -32.33 13.95
C ALA A 327 -70.05 -33.35 15.09
N GLU A 328 -70.84 -34.42 15.15
CA GLU A 328 -70.64 -35.51 16.10
C GLU A 328 -69.35 -36.29 15.82
N LEU A 329 -69.08 -36.62 14.54
CA LEU A 329 -67.82 -37.24 14.13
C LEU A 329 -66.61 -36.36 14.45
N HIS A 330 -66.67 -35.05 14.22
CA HIS A 330 -65.60 -34.12 14.61
C HIS A 330 -65.37 -34.14 16.13
N ARG A 331 -66.43 -34.20 16.94
CA ARG A 331 -66.30 -34.37 18.40
C ARG A 331 -65.65 -35.70 18.78
N LEU A 332 -66.08 -36.80 18.17
CA LEU A 332 -65.55 -38.13 18.46
C LEU A 332 -64.09 -38.27 18.01
N THR A 333 -63.74 -37.78 16.83
CA THR A 333 -62.36 -37.76 16.32
C THR A 333 -61.46 -36.86 17.16
N ALA A 334 -61.90 -35.67 17.56
CA ALA A 334 -61.16 -34.82 18.49
C ALA A 334 -60.93 -35.51 19.85
N SER A 335 -61.94 -36.23 20.35
CA SER A 335 -61.81 -37.05 21.57
C SER A 335 -60.81 -38.20 21.38
N LEU A 336 -60.88 -38.90 20.26
CA LEU A 336 -59.99 -40.01 19.90
C LEU A 336 -58.53 -39.55 19.78
N ILE A 337 -58.28 -38.46 19.04
CA ILE A 337 -56.97 -37.83 18.91
C ILE A 337 -56.44 -37.45 20.29
N LYS A 338 -57.29 -36.87 21.16
CA LYS A 338 -56.92 -36.55 22.54
C LYS A 338 -56.58 -37.79 23.38
N THR A 339 -57.23 -38.94 23.15
CA THR A 339 -56.92 -40.20 23.85
C THR A 339 -55.63 -40.88 23.35
N PHE A 340 -55.31 -40.76 22.06
CA PHE A 340 -54.07 -41.30 21.48
C PHE A 340 -52.88 -40.34 21.60
N ALA A 341 -53.13 -39.06 21.89
CA ALA A 341 -52.06 -38.11 22.19
C ALA A 341 -51.25 -38.62 23.40
N PRO A 342 -49.91 -38.61 23.32
CA PRO A 342 -49.08 -39.06 24.44
C PRO A 342 -49.44 -38.26 25.70
N PRO A 343 -49.49 -38.89 26.88
CA PRO A 343 -49.85 -38.21 28.11
C PRO A 343 -48.94 -37.00 28.29
N TYR A 344 -49.55 -35.83 28.43
CA TYR A 344 -48.84 -34.56 28.53
C TYR A 344 -47.80 -34.63 29.65
N LYS A 345 -46.52 -34.64 29.27
CA LYS A 345 -45.41 -34.52 30.22
C LYS A 345 -45.22 -33.04 30.49
N LYS A 346 -45.60 -32.59 31.69
CA LYS A 346 -45.21 -31.26 32.17
C LYS A 346 -43.67 -31.17 32.08
N PRO A 347 -43.09 -30.15 31.42
CA PRO A 347 -41.65 -29.90 31.54
C PRO A 347 -41.30 -29.70 33.02
N PRO A 348 -40.06 -29.99 33.46
CA PRO A 348 -39.63 -29.81 34.85
C PRO A 348 -39.68 -28.32 35.22
N CYS A 349 -40.86 -27.86 35.57
CA CYS A 349 -41.12 -26.54 36.13
C CYS A 349 -41.36 -26.76 37.62
N LYS A 350 -40.68 -25.98 38.48
CA LYS A 350 -40.90 -26.01 39.92
C LYS A 350 -42.40 -25.91 40.20
N GLU A 351 -42.90 -26.75 41.10
CA GLU A 351 -44.28 -26.67 41.56
C GLU A 351 -44.60 -25.22 41.93
N PRO A 352 -45.65 -24.61 41.35
CA PRO A 352 -46.04 -23.27 41.73
C PRO A 352 -46.38 -23.29 43.21
N ARG A 353 -45.56 -22.61 44.03
CA ARG A 353 -45.88 -22.36 45.43
C ARG A 353 -47.22 -21.63 45.49
N ASN A 354 -48.07 -22.00 46.44
CA ASN A 354 -49.29 -21.26 46.76
C ASN A 354 -48.92 -19.80 47.03
N ARG A 355 -49.07 -18.96 46.00
CA ARG A 355 -49.16 -17.52 46.19
C ARG A 355 -50.54 -17.28 46.79
N SER A 356 -50.60 -16.40 47.79
CA SER A 356 -51.86 -15.93 48.34
C SER A 356 -52.82 -15.54 47.20
N ALA A 357 -54.12 -15.78 47.42
CA ALA A 357 -55.14 -15.47 46.44
C ALA A 357 -54.92 -14.04 45.90
N VAL A 358 -54.68 -13.94 44.59
CA VAL A 358 -54.70 -12.63 43.91
C VAL A 358 -56.04 -12.01 44.25
N LYS A 359 -56.03 -10.88 44.97
CA LYS A 359 -57.25 -10.09 45.20
C LYS A 359 -57.80 -9.81 43.82
N ARG A 360 -58.94 -10.42 43.47
CA ARG A 360 -59.66 -10.08 42.25
C ARG A 360 -59.87 -8.56 42.29
N PRO A 361 -59.51 -7.80 41.24
CA PRO A 361 -59.87 -6.40 41.19
C PRO A 361 -61.38 -6.30 41.47
N PRO A 362 -61.84 -5.34 42.29
CA PRO A 362 -63.26 -5.21 42.59
C PRO A 362 -64.02 -5.15 41.28
N ALA A 363 -65.07 -5.96 41.15
CA ALA A 363 -65.91 -5.93 39.96
C ALA A 363 -66.36 -4.48 39.72
N LEU A 364 -66.04 -3.95 38.54
CA LEU A 364 -66.47 -2.61 38.15
C LEU A 364 -67.99 -2.57 38.32
N LYS A 365 -68.47 -1.70 39.22
CA LYS A 365 -69.91 -1.47 39.38
C LYS A 365 -70.43 -0.99 38.03
N LYS A 366 -71.37 -1.72 37.43
CA LYS A 366 -72.06 -1.24 36.22
C LYS A 366 -72.65 0.13 36.54
N VAL A 367 -72.20 1.15 35.83
CA VAL A 367 -72.76 2.50 35.93
C VAL A 367 -74.24 2.37 35.53
N PRO A 368 -75.21 2.82 36.35
CA PRO A 368 -76.61 2.77 35.97
C PRO A 368 -76.80 3.63 34.71
N SER A 369 -77.49 3.08 33.70
CA SER A 369 -77.80 3.82 32.49
C SER A 369 -78.69 5.02 32.84
N ARG A 370 -78.21 6.23 32.53
CA ARG A 370 -79.00 7.46 32.63
C ARG A 370 -80.20 7.32 31.69
N LYS A 371 -81.41 7.59 32.20
CA LYS A 371 -82.58 7.75 31.33
C LYS A 371 -82.49 9.11 30.64
N LEU A 372 -82.82 9.16 29.35
CA LEU A 372 -82.86 10.39 28.58
C LEU A 372 -83.83 11.39 29.23
N THR A 373 -83.45 12.65 29.22
CA THR A 373 -84.26 13.78 29.68
C THR A 373 -85.31 14.07 28.60
N PRO A 374 -86.54 14.50 28.91
CA PRO A 374 -87.60 14.69 27.90
C PRO A 374 -87.20 15.62 26.74
N GLU A 375 -86.30 16.58 26.98
CA GLU A 375 -85.72 17.42 25.94
C GLU A 375 -84.82 16.61 24.99
N GLU A 376 -84.00 15.68 25.50
CA GLU A 376 -83.10 14.81 24.72
C GLU A 376 -83.87 13.79 23.86
N GLU A 377 -85.06 13.36 24.28
CA GLU A 377 -85.97 12.51 23.48
C GLU A 377 -86.59 13.28 22.31
N GLU A 378 -87.07 14.51 22.56
CA GLU A 378 -87.66 15.36 21.52
C GLU A 378 -86.62 15.75 20.46
N TYR A 379 -85.35 15.93 20.83
CA TYR A 379 -84.26 16.18 19.87
C TYR A 379 -83.91 14.96 19.00
N LEU A 380 -83.96 13.74 19.56
CA LEU A 380 -83.71 12.52 18.79
C LEU A 380 -84.85 12.20 17.81
N GLU A 381 -86.10 12.52 18.19
CA GLU A 381 -87.25 12.33 17.32
C GLU A 381 -87.27 13.31 16.13
N HIS A 382 -86.74 14.53 16.30
CA HIS A 382 -86.83 15.60 15.29
C HIS A 382 -85.53 15.88 14.52
N PHE A 383 -84.44 15.14 14.78
CA PHE A 383 -83.14 15.20 14.05
C PHE A 383 -82.64 16.62 13.74
N THR A 384 -82.65 17.52 14.72
CA THR A 384 -82.01 18.83 14.56
C THR A 384 -80.56 18.75 15.06
N ASP A 385 -79.59 19.20 14.25
CA ASP A 385 -78.14 19.25 14.56
C ASP A 385 -77.81 20.22 15.70
N PHE A 386 -78.23 19.91 16.93
CA PHE A 386 -77.90 20.71 18.11
C PHE A 386 -76.92 19.95 19.02
N CYS A 387 -75.66 20.44 19.07
CA CYS A 387 -74.62 19.95 19.96
C CYS A 387 -74.24 21.05 20.96
N LYS A 388 -74.64 20.92 22.23
CA LYS A 388 -74.39 21.95 23.27
C LYS A 388 -73.01 21.87 23.94
N TYR A 389 -72.20 20.85 23.64
CA TYR A 389 -70.90 20.63 24.27
C TYR A 389 -69.84 20.26 23.22
N THR A 390 -68.63 20.81 23.36
CA THR A 390 -67.43 20.47 22.60
C THR A 390 -66.83 19.17 23.15
N ASP A 391 -66.27 18.32 22.28
CA ASP A 391 -65.61 17.04 22.61
C ASP A 391 -64.35 17.25 23.50
N ASN A 392 -64.55 17.68 24.74
CA ASN A 392 -63.50 17.79 25.74
C ASN A 392 -63.50 16.52 26.60
N PRO A 393 -62.43 15.70 26.56
CA PRO A 393 -62.34 14.43 27.29
C PRO A 393 -62.50 14.54 28.81
N LYS A 394 -62.36 15.75 29.37
CA LYS A 394 -62.48 16.03 30.81
C LYS A 394 -63.92 15.96 31.32
N ASP A 395 -64.90 16.29 30.49
CA ASP A 395 -66.32 16.31 30.89
C ASP A 395 -66.91 14.89 31.02
N PHE A 396 -66.25 13.91 30.41
CA PHE A 396 -66.59 12.49 30.50
C PHE A 396 -65.81 11.74 31.59
N GLY A 397 -65.10 12.46 32.48
CA GLY A 397 -64.37 11.87 33.60
C GLY A 397 -63.15 11.04 33.19
N VAL A 398 -62.61 11.26 31.97
CA VAL A 398 -61.42 10.57 31.48
C VAL A 398 -60.17 11.25 32.03
N ASP A 399 -59.40 10.55 32.85
CA ASP A 399 -58.17 11.06 33.45
C ASP A 399 -57.04 11.16 32.41
N THR A 400 -56.83 12.36 31.85
CA THR A 400 -55.82 12.63 30.82
C THR A 400 -54.38 12.67 31.35
N SER A 401 -54.17 12.47 32.66
CA SER A 401 -52.82 12.51 33.27
C SER A 401 -51.91 11.37 32.79
N VAL A 402 -52.48 10.23 32.39
CA VAL A 402 -51.74 9.07 31.89
C VAL A 402 -51.18 9.33 30.48
N MET A 403 -51.96 9.96 29.60
CA MET A 403 -51.53 10.33 28.24
C MET A 403 -50.43 11.40 28.26
N GLN A 404 -50.51 12.37 29.18
CA GLN A 404 -49.44 13.36 29.37
C GLN A 404 -48.15 12.75 29.94
N LYS A 405 -48.22 11.71 30.78
CA LYS A 405 -47.04 11.00 31.28
C LYS A 405 -46.37 10.20 30.17
N LEU A 406 -47.14 9.50 29.33
CA LEU A 406 -46.62 8.76 28.16
C LEU A 406 -45.93 9.68 27.14
N ALA A 407 -46.50 10.86 26.87
CA ALA A 407 -45.90 11.85 25.98
C ALA A 407 -44.56 12.40 26.51
N ARG A 408 -44.41 12.56 27.84
CA ARG A 408 -43.14 12.99 28.45
C ARG A 408 -42.05 11.92 28.40
N TYR A 409 -42.39 10.63 28.49
CA TYR A 409 -41.42 9.55 28.35
C TYR A 409 -40.88 9.44 26.92
N GLN A 410 -41.74 9.63 25.91
CA GLN A 410 -41.33 9.59 24.50
C GLN A 410 -40.49 10.80 24.05
N LEU A 411 -40.59 11.94 24.74
CA LEU A 411 -39.71 13.09 24.53
C LEU A 411 -38.34 12.89 25.20
N LYS A 412 -38.30 12.21 26.35
CA LYS A 412 -37.05 11.94 27.09
C LYS A 412 -36.15 10.91 26.39
N GLU A 413 -36.73 9.85 25.81
CA GLU A 413 -36.00 8.88 24.98
C GLU A 413 -35.42 9.47 23.68
N LYS A 414 -35.96 10.61 23.21
CA LYS A 414 -35.44 11.32 22.03
C LYS A 414 -34.31 12.30 22.36
N GLU A 415 -34.23 12.83 23.58
CA GLU A 415 -33.13 13.70 24.03
C GLU A 415 -31.90 12.88 24.45
N ASP A 416 -32.09 11.74 25.14
CA ASP A 416 -30.99 10.87 25.60
C ASP A 416 -30.29 10.10 24.45
N ALA A 417 -30.92 9.94 23.29
CA ALA A 417 -30.33 9.27 22.11
C ALA A 417 -29.48 10.20 21.22
N SER A 418 -29.45 11.51 21.50
CA SER A 418 -28.70 12.52 20.74
C SER A 418 -27.36 12.95 21.38
N GLU A 419 -27.05 12.56 22.62
CA GLU A 419 -25.83 12.98 23.33
C GLU A 419 -24.69 11.94 23.39
N GLU A 420 -24.87 10.71 22.91
CA GLU A 420 -23.79 9.71 22.87
C GLU A 420 -23.41 9.33 21.42
N ARG A 421 -22.53 10.14 20.81
CA ARG A 421 -21.69 9.72 19.68
C ARG A 421 -20.19 9.87 20.01
N ILE A 422 -19.52 8.71 20.01
CA ILE A 422 -18.13 8.43 19.61
C ILE A 422 -17.03 8.58 20.67
N VAL A 423 -16.40 7.45 21.05
CA VAL A 423 -14.92 7.30 21.19
C VAL A 423 -14.49 5.88 20.77
N PHE A 424 -13.49 5.82 19.88
CA PHE A 424 -12.76 4.65 19.36
C PHE A 424 -11.89 3.94 20.43
N GLY A 425 -11.57 2.63 20.24
CA GLY A 425 -10.33 2.08 20.82
C GLY A 425 -10.18 0.56 20.99
N ALA A 426 -9.58 -0.08 19.97
CA ALA A 426 -8.44 -1.03 20.03
C ALA A 426 -8.46 -2.35 20.87
N SER A 427 -8.19 -3.44 20.13
CA SER A 427 -7.11 -4.45 20.33
C SER A 427 -7.23 -5.62 21.34
N SER A 428 -7.26 -6.83 20.75
CA SER A 428 -6.42 -8.04 21.01
C SER A 428 -6.16 -8.58 22.44
N LYS A 429 -6.48 -9.87 22.64
CA LYS A 429 -5.68 -10.98 23.25
C LYS A 429 -6.63 -12.04 23.85
N SER A 430 -6.75 -13.24 23.27
CA SER A 430 -5.94 -14.47 23.47
C SER A 430 -6.20 -15.26 24.77
N GLY A 431 -6.52 -16.55 24.63
CA GLY A 431 -6.37 -17.60 25.66
C GLY A 431 -7.70 -18.30 25.99
N LYS A 432 -8.01 -19.51 25.49
CA LYS A 432 -7.44 -20.86 25.68
C LYS A 432 -8.33 -21.70 26.62
N GLU A 433 -8.66 -22.90 26.11
CA GLU A 433 -8.86 -24.18 26.82
C GLU A 433 -10.02 -24.29 27.85
N GLY A 434 -10.83 -25.36 27.87
CA GLY A 434 -10.80 -26.58 27.08
C GLY A 434 -11.88 -27.58 27.52
N LYS A 435 -11.93 -28.68 26.75
CA LYS A 435 -12.38 -30.05 27.08
C LYS A 435 -13.61 -30.21 28.00
N LYS A 436 -14.71 -30.69 27.43
CA LYS A 436 -15.02 -32.13 27.38
C LYS A 436 -16.08 -32.43 26.34
#